data_AF-A0A8J5SMN7-F1
#
_entry.id   AF-A0A8J5SMN7-F1
#
_cell.length_a   1.000
_cell.length_b   1.000
_cell.length_c   1.000
_cell.angle_alpha   90.00
_cell.angle_beta   90.00
_cell.angle_gamma   90.00
#
_symmetry.space_group_name_H-M   'P 1'
#
loop_
_entity.id
_entity.type
_entity.pdbx_description
1 polymer ?
#
loop_
_entity_poly.entity_id
_entity_poly.type
_entity_poly.pdbx_seq_one_letter_code
_entity_poly.pdbx_strand_id
1 'polypeptide(L)'
;MAAAAAARSRAAAAVWARLLALRPIPLASSTHHLSSRIAPQRRHFAFSASASASSGGGAKLQQIQNERVIYDLLAELERERQREREDKATQPGSDAAASADSDSDEDEDYLGVKPLIEKLERRKAKEEAAQDDFWEPTDSDSDEEDERYSADAIKRRVDEFDRKCKRHSELLRSFAEAETLDDAHKWMTKINKFEERHLKLPLEYRVIGDMMNRLKDATGKERFLLLQKLNRAVRIMECKEAYDPANPANFGIIQHQQVVSTEDIVVNEGFEREKRMIQGADDEDEEEEFNETKEKDDILIEKLNAIEKKIEDKLALLDHTFGKQGRVLEEEIKDLVEERNSLADKKRRPMYRKGFDVKVIDVNRTCKVTKGGQIAKFTALLATGNYHGVVGFAKAKGPTAKIAIQRAYEKCFQDLHYMERYEEHTIAHAIQAKYEKTKIYLWPGPMRSGMSAAGRTVETVLYLAGFSNVKSKIIGSRNPLNVIKALFIALNAIETPKDVEQKFGRTVVESYLL
;
A
#
# COMPACT_ATOMS: atom_id res chain seq x y z
N MET A 1 -16.20 70.99 -30.82
CA MET A 1 -17.09 71.20 -29.66
C MET A 1 -16.45 70.61 -28.42
N ALA A 2 -15.57 71.39 -27.80
CA ALA A 2 -14.58 70.99 -26.80
C ALA A 2 -15.04 71.27 -25.35
N ALA A 3 -16.22 70.83 -24.95
CA ALA A 3 -16.71 71.07 -23.57
C ALA A 3 -17.51 69.91 -22.93
N ALA A 4 -17.49 68.70 -23.51
CA ALA A 4 -18.22 67.54 -22.97
C ALA A 4 -17.32 66.37 -22.49
N ALA A 5 -15.99 66.51 -22.56
CA ALA A 5 -15.04 65.42 -22.26
C ALA A 5 -14.31 65.53 -20.90
N ALA A 6 -14.60 66.54 -20.07
CA ALA A 6 -13.83 66.81 -18.83
C ALA A 6 -14.53 66.45 -17.50
N ALA A 7 -15.72 65.84 -17.53
CA ALA A 7 -16.55 65.64 -16.32
C ALA A 7 -16.67 64.17 -15.83
N ARG A 8 -15.94 63.20 -16.41
CA ARG A 8 -15.99 61.79 -15.99
C ARG A 8 -14.70 61.21 -15.38
N SER A 9 -13.70 62.05 -15.07
CA SER A 9 -12.41 61.58 -14.50
C SER A 9 -12.15 61.96 -13.03
N ARG A 10 -13.13 62.52 -12.29
CA ARG A 10 -12.91 62.99 -10.90
C ARG A 10 -13.61 62.20 -9.78
N ALA A 11 -14.29 61.09 -10.08
CA ALA A 11 -15.00 60.29 -9.07
C ALA A 11 -14.26 59.02 -8.60
N ALA A 12 -13.13 58.63 -9.21
CA ALA A 12 -12.44 57.37 -8.89
C ALA A 12 -11.17 57.52 -8.02
N ALA A 13 -10.78 58.74 -7.64
CA ALA A 13 -9.55 59.00 -6.89
C ALA A 13 -9.74 59.24 -5.38
N ALA A 14 -10.97 59.12 -4.85
CA ALA A 14 -11.30 59.52 -3.46
C ALA A 14 -11.47 58.38 -2.45
N VAL A 15 -11.32 57.10 -2.83
CA VAL A 15 -11.49 55.96 -1.90
C VAL A 15 -10.16 55.32 -1.48
N TRP A 16 -9.04 55.68 -2.12
CA TRP A 16 -7.73 55.07 -1.87
C TRP A 16 -6.73 55.97 -1.10
N ALA A 17 -7.17 57.12 -0.58
CA ALA A 17 -6.30 58.06 0.15
C ALA A 17 -6.42 57.97 1.69
N ARG A 18 -6.89 56.85 2.26
CA ARG A 18 -7.11 56.72 3.72
C ARG A 18 -6.44 55.54 4.43
N LEU A 19 -5.52 54.82 3.77
CA LEU A 19 -4.89 53.64 4.37
C LEU A 19 -3.36 53.56 4.27
N LEU A 20 -2.66 54.67 4.07
CA LEU A 20 -1.19 54.73 4.19
C LEU A 20 -0.71 56.07 4.76
N ALA A 21 -0.68 56.17 6.08
CA ALA A 21 0.21 57.09 6.81
C ALA A 21 0.67 56.39 8.11
N LEU A 22 1.98 56.30 8.28
CA LEU A 22 2.72 55.47 9.22
C LEU A 22 3.09 56.20 10.53
N ARG A 23 3.29 55.39 11.59
CA ARG A 23 4.19 55.55 12.78
C ARG A 23 3.77 56.46 13.97
N PRO A 24 4.40 56.32 15.17
CA PRO A 24 4.92 55.15 15.89
C PRO A 24 4.47 55.10 17.40
N ILE A 25 4.93 54.07 18.13
CA ILE A 25 4.69 53.71 19.55
C ILE A 25 5.17 54.81 20.55
N PRO A 26 4.58 54.88 21.76
CA PRO A 26 5.43 54.90 22.96
C PRO A 26 5.00 53.89 24.06
N LEU A 27 6.02 53.32 24.70
CA LEU A 27 5.98 52.57 25.96
C LEU A 27 5.69 53.52 27.13
N ALA A 28 4.83 53.12 28.07
CA ALA A 28 4.92 53.55 29.47
C ALA A 28 4.19 52.58 30.41
N SER A 29 4.88 52.29 31.51
CA SER A 29 4.54 51.50 32.68
C SER A 29 3.30 51.95 33.44
N SER A 30 2.54 51.01 34.00
CA SER A 30 1.88 51.22 35.29
C SER A 30 1.63 49.88 36.00
N THR A 31 2.25 49.77 37.17
CA THR A 31 2.03 48.80 38.23
C THR A 31 0.64 48.98 38.84
N HIS A 32 -0.16 47.92 39.03
CA HIS A 32 -1.05 47.82 40.20
C HIS A 32 -1.43 46.35 40.50
N HIS A 33 -0.87 45.89 41.61
CA HIS A 33 -1.30 44.95 42.64
C HIS A 33 -2.75 44.36 42.68
N LEU A 34 -2.76 43.05 43.03
CA LEU A 34 -3.69 42.29 43.92
C LEU A 34 -5.13 41.99 43.46
N SER A 35 -5.47 40.73 43.20
CA SER A 35 -5.80 39.72 44.25
C SER A 35 -6.62 38.53 43.72
N SER A 36 -6.21 37.34 44.17
CA SER A 36 -7.00 36.14 44.51
C SER A 36 -7.63 35.21 43.46
N ARG A 37 -7.08 33.97 43.49
CA ARG A 37 -7.75 32.65 43.52
C ARG A 37 -8.49 32.17 42.26
N ILE A 38 -7.95 31.13 41.62
CA ILE A 38 -8.31 29.71 41.79
C ILE A 38 -7.40 28.90 40.85
N ALA A 39 -6.53 28.03 41.40
CA ALA A 39 -5.73 27.07 40.65
C ALA A 39 -6.18 25.64 41.02
N PRO A 40 -6.28 24.71 40.05
CA PRO A 40 -6.59 23.32 40.32
C PRO A 40 -5.37 22.53 40.79
N GLN A 41 -5.59 21.67 41.78
CA GLN A 41 -4.60 20.83 42.45
C GLN A 41 -3.98 19.80 41.49
N ARG A 42 -2.65 19.80 41.36
CA ARG A 42 -1.84 18.63 40.97
C ARG A 42 -1.15 18.11 42.24
N ARG A 43 -1.54 16.91 42.68
CA ARG A 43 -0.84 16.18 43.74
C ARG A 43 0.43 15.57 43.16
N HIS A 44 1.58 16.07 43.60
CA HIS A 44 2.85 15.36 43.55
C HIS A 44 3.02 14.64 44.88
N PHE A 45 3.18 13.31 44.85
CA PHE A 45 3.65 12.55 46.01
C PHE A 45 5.17 12.71 46.14
N ALA A 46 5.59 13.03 47.35
CA ALA A 46 6.97 13.26 47.74
C ALA A 46 7.78 11.96 47.74
N PHE A 47 8.99 12.03 47.19
CA PHE A 47 10.05 11.07 47.48
C PHE A 47 10.94 11.70 48.56
N SER A 48 10.94 11.09 49.75
CA SER A 48 11.87 11.46 50.81
C SER A 48 13.24 10.85 50.51
N ALA A 49 14.25 11.71 50.44
CA ALA A 49 15.64 11.31 50.43
C ALA A 49 16.04 10.77 51.80
N SER A 50 16.63 9.58 51.84
CA SER A 50 17.55 9.17 52.90
C SER A 50 18.87 8.75 52.24
N ALA A 51 19.94 9.41 52.67
CA ALA A 51 21.30 9.06 52.31
C ALA A 51 21.84 8.05 53.34
N SER A 52 22.47 6.98 52.87
CA SER A 52 23.56 6.33 53.60
C SER A 52 24.42 5.49 52.66
N ALA A 53 25.68 5.35 53.09
CA ALA A 53 26.86 4.98 52.34
C ALA A 53 26.92 3.51 51.87
N SER A 54 27.73 3.36 50.83
CA SER A 54 28.48 2.17 50.40
C SER A 54 28.60 0.99 51.38
N SER A 55 28.07 -0.16 50.96
CA SER A 55 28.77 -1.45 51.09
C SER A 55 28.27 -2.41 49.99
N GLY A 56 29.21 -3.03 49.28
CA GLY A 56 28.93 -3.99 48.21
C GLY A 56 28.54 -5.36 48.76
N GLY A 57 27.64 -6.05 48.06
CA GLY A 57 27.34 -7.46 48.33
C GLY A 57 25.87 -7.90 48.38
N GLY A 58 24.92 -7.19 47.74
CA GLY A 58 23.47 -7.52 47.85
C GLY A 58 22.81 -8.21 46.65
N ALA A 59 23.32 -8.04 45.42
CA ALA A 59 22.57 -8.38 44.21
C ALA A 59 22.45 -9.89 43.91
N LYS A 60 23.41 -10.72 44.36
CA LYS A 60 23.35 -12.18 44.15
C LYS A 60 22.33 -12.88 45.05
N LEU A 61 22.04 -12.34 46.24
CA LEU A 61 21.18 -13.02 47.22
C LEU A 61 19.68 -12.86 46.88
N GLN A 62 19.26 -11.73 46.32
CA GLN A 62 17.88 -11.50 45.88
C GLN A 62 17.52 -12.32 44.63
N GLN A 63 18.49 -12.57 43.74
CA GLN A 63 18.27 -13.40 42.55
C GLN A 63 18.10 -14.89 42.92
N ILE A 64 18.88 -15.37 43.90
CA ILE A 64 18.78 -16.74 44.44
C ILE A 64 17.46 -16.95 45.23
N GLN A 65 16.98 -15.92 45.93
CA GLN A 65 15.68 -15.99 46.61
C GLN A 65 14.52 -16.09 45.62
N ASN A 66 14.56 -15.35 44.51
CA ASN A 66 13.52 -15.41 43.49
C ASN A 66 13.52 -16.74 42.71
N GLU A 67 14.69 -17.31 42.43
CA GLU A 67 14.80 -18.64 41.81
C GLU A 67 14.25 -19.75 42.73
N ARG A 68 14.52 -19.69 44.03
CA ARG A 68 13.96 -20.65 45.00
C ARG A 68 12.44 -20.59 45.08
N VAL A 69 11.86 -19.39 45.05
CA VAL A 69 10.40 -19.21 45.04
C VAL A 69 9.76 -19.78 43.76
N ILE A 70 10.42 -19.64 42.61
CA ILE A 70 9.94 -20.22 41.35
C ILE A 70 10.02 -21.75 41.38
N TYR A 71 11.10 -22.32 41.93
CA TYR A 71 11.24 -23.77 42.11
C TYR A 71 10.22 -24.34 43.10
N ASP A 72 9.91 -23.64 44.19
CA ASP A 72 8.90 -24.07 45.15
C ASP A 72 7.49 -24.06 44.55
N LEU A 73 7.15 -23.02 43.76
CA LEU A 73 5.87 -22.94 43.04
C LEU A 73 5.72 -24.03 41.96
N LEU A 74 6.79 -24.35 41.23
CA LEU A 74 6.79 -25.46 40.27
C LEU A 74 6.62 -26.81 40.97
N ALA A 75 7.27 -27.00 42.12
CA ALA A 75 7.14 -28.22 42.93
C ALA A 75 5.74 -28.36 43.56
N GLU A 76 5.08 -27.26 43.92
CA GLU A 76 3.68 -27.28 44.36
C GLU A 76 2.73 -27.70 43.22
N LEU A 77 2.93 -27.17 42.02
CA LEU A 77 2.15 -27.51 40.83
C LEU A 77 2.31 -28.98 40.40
N GLU A 78 3.52 -29.54 40.55
CA GLU A 78 3.77 -30.97 40.29
C GLU A 78 3.13 -31.88 41.34
N ARG A 79 3.13 -31.49 42.62
CA ARG A 79 2.42 -32.22 43.68
C ARG A 79 0.90 -32.18 43.48
N GLU A 80 0.37 -31.06 42.98
CA GLU A 80 -1.05 -30.91 42.69
C GLU A 80 -1.47 -31.80 41.50
N ARG A 81 -0.66 -31.88 40.42
CA ARG A 81 -0.84 -32.86 39.33
C ARG A 81 -0.71 -34.31 39.78
N GLN A 82 0.14 -34.60 40.76
CA GLN A 82 0.27 -35.93 41.34
C GLN A 82 -0.98 -36.30 42.14
N ARG A 83 -1.54 -35.38 42.93
CA ARG A 83 -2.83 -35.59 43.62
C ARG A 83 -3.96 -35.80 42.63
N GLU A 84 -4.06 -35.05 41.54
CA GLU A 84 -5.08 -35.30 40.51
C GLU A 84 -4.93 -36.68 39.85
N ARG A 85 -3.70 -37.17 39.69
CA ARG A 85 -3.42 -38.51 39.16
C ARG A 85 -3.71 -39.60 40.18
N GLU A 86 -3.40 -39.36 41.45
CA GLU A 86 -3.70 -40.24 42.56
C GLU A 86 -5.22 -40.30 42.82
N ASP A 87 -5.94 -39.18 42.72
CA ASP A 87 -7.40 -39.12 42.82
C ASP A 87 -8.07 -39.85 41.64
N LYS A 88 -7.50 -39.75 40.44
CA LYS A 88 -7.88 -40.59 39.28
C LYS A 88 -7.53 -42.06 39.46
N ALA A 89 -6.47 -42.38 40.20
CA ALA A 89 -6.05 -43.76 40.48
C ALA A 89 -6.76 -44.36 41.71
N THR A 90 -7.37 -43.54 42.57
CA THR A 90 -8.08 -43.95 43.80
C THR A 90 -9.59 -44.08 43.58
N GLN A 91 -10.08 -43.79 42.37
CA GLN A 91 -11.37 -44.29 41.87
C GLN A 91 -11.24 -45.43 40.84
N PRO A 92 -10.74 -46.63 41.21
CA PRO A 92 -11.04 -47.85 40.49
C PRO A 92 -12.09 -48.64 41.30
N GLY A 93 -13.37 -48.56 40.92
CA GLY A 93 -14.37 -49.36 41.61
C GLY A 93 -15.84 -49.03 41.41
N SER A 94 -16.33 -49.08 40.18
CA SER A 94 -17.49 -49.94 39.87
C SER A 94 -17.50 -50.20 38.37
N ASP A 95 -17.85 -51.44 38.01
CA ASP A 95 -18.20 -51.85 36.64
C ASP A 95 -17.03 -52.31 35.74
N ALA A 96 -16.31 -53.35 36.19
CA ALA A 96 -15.59 -54.24 35.27
C ALA A 96 -15.41 -55.65 35.87
N ALA A 97 -16.52 -56.39 36.05
CA ALA A 97 -16.51 -57.86 36.16
C ALA A 97 -17.93 -58.46 36.11
N ALA A 98 -18.59 -58.43 34.95
CA ALA A 98 -19.62 -59.39 34.56
C ALA A 98 -19.91 -59.26 33.05
N SER A 99 -20.01 -60.41 32.35
CA SER A 99 -20.46 -60.63 30.95
C SER A 99 -19.65 -59.91 29.84
N ALA A 100 -18.96 -60.53 28.87
CA ALA A 100 -19.14 -61.81 28.20
C ALA A 100 -20.61 -62.08 27.81
N ASP A 101 -20.91 -61.76 26.55
CA ASP A 101 -22.17 -61.95 25.81
C ASP A 101 -23.20 -60.82 25.93
N SER A 102 -23.17 -59.87 24.98
CA SER A 102 -24.31 -59.50 24.10
C SER A 102 -24.04 -58.16 23.41
N ASP A 103 -23.75 -58.20 22.11
CA ASP A 103 -23.97 -57.09 21.19
C ASP A 103 -25.48 -56.92 21.00
N SER A 104 -26.04 -55.83 21.52
CA SER A 104 -27.11 -55.01 20.90
C SER A 104 -27.81 -54.20 21.99
N ASP A 105 -28.09 -52.94 21.65
CA ASP A 105 -29.04 -52.06 22.33
C ASP A 105 -28.49 -51.31 23.56
N GLU A 106 -28.15 -50.03 23.37
CA GLU A 106 -28.65 -48.91 24.18
C GLU A 106 -27.98 -47.59 23.73
N ASP A 107 -28.37 -47.12 22.54
CA ASP A 107 -28.13 -45.75 22.09
C ASP A 107 -29.39 -44.88 22.29
N GLU A 108 -30.22 -45.24 23.28
CA GLU A 108 -31.49 -44.58 23.54
C GLU A 108 -31.30 -43.25 24.28
N ASP A 109 -31.64 -42.18 23.59
CA ASP A 109 -31.65 -40.81 24.09
C ASP A 109 -32.78 -40.61 25.12
N TYR A 110 -32.53 -41.05 26.35
CA TYR A 110 -33.51 -41.14 27.44
C TYR A 110 -34.18 -39.82 27.84
N LEU A 111 -33.65 -38.67 27.38
CA LEU A 111 -34.19 -37.34 27.64
C LEU A 111 -34.61 -36.59 26.36
N GLY A 112 -34.53 -37.23 25.19
CA GLY A 112 -34.87 -36.63 23.89
C GLY A 112 -34.03 -35.38 23.56
N VAL A 113 -32.78 -35.34 24.04
CA VAL A 113 -31.91 -34.16 23.94
C VAL A 113 -31.03 -34.21 22.69
N LYS A 114 -30.69 -35.39 22.15
CA LYS A 114 -29.95 -35.55 20.89
C LYS A 114 -30.62 -34.80 19.73
N PRO A 115 -31.96 -34.87 19.51
CA PRO A 115 -32.65 -34.07 18.49
C PRO A 115 -32.53 -32.56 18.72
N LEU A 116 -32.53 -32.12 19.99
CA LEU A 116 -32.41 -30.70 20.35
C LEU A 116 -30.98 -30.18 20.13
N ILE A 117 -29.97 -31.00 20.42
CA ILE A 117 -28.56 -30.74 20.15
C ILE A 117 -28.36 -30.62 18.64
N GLU A 118 -28.84 -31.59 17.85
CA GLU A 118 -28.73 -31.55 16.39
C GLU A 118 -29.42 -30.32 15.79
N LYS A 119 -30.58 -29.91 16.35
CA LYS A 119 -31.31 -28.72 15.91
C LYS A 119 -30.60 -27.41 16.28
N LEU A 120 -29.92 -27.38 17.43
CA LEU A 120 -29.09 -26.25 17.87
C LEU A 120 -27.82 -26.13 17.03
N GLU A 121 -27.18 -27.26 16.70
CA GLU A 121 -26.01 -27.30 15.83
C GLU A 121 -26.35 -26.89 14.40
N ARG A 122 -27.49 -27.36 13.86
CA ARG A 122 -28.02 -26.86 12.58
C ARG A 122 -28.35 -25.37 12.58
N ARG A 123 -28.83 -24.84 13.71
CA ARG A 123 -29.11 -23.39 13.85
C ARG A 123 -27.83 -22.59 13.92
N LYS A 124 -26.83 -23.04 14.69
CA LYS A 124 -25.49 -22.46 14.72
C LYS A 124 -24.84 -22.47 13.35
N ALA A 125 -24.86 -23.59 12.64
CA ALA A 125 -24.32 -23.70 11.29
C ALA A 125 -25.04 -22.77 10.30
N LYS A 126 -26.37 -22.58 10.45
CA LYS A 126 -27.13 -21.61 9.66
C LYS A 126 -26.86 -20.16 10.04
N GLU A 127 -26.65 -19.87 11.32
CA GLU A 127 -26.29 -18.53 11.79
C GLU A 127 -24.87 -18.16 11.36
N GLU A 128 -23.91 -19.10 11.43
CA GLU A 128 -22.56 -18.95 10.90
C GLU A 128 -22.57 -18.76 9.38
N ALA A 129 -23.35 -19.55 8.63
CA ALA A 129 -23.50 -19.38 7.18
C ALA A 129 -24.22 -18.07 6.79
N ALA A 130 -25.18 -17.59 7.58
CA ALA A 130 -25.86 -16.33 7.34
C ALA A 130 -25.03 -15.10 7.75
N GLN A 131 -24.01 -15.28 8.59
CA GLN A 131 -23.09 -14.22 9.01
C GLN A 131 -22.10 -13.85 7.90
N ASP A 132 -21.83 -14.78 6.98
CA ASP A 132 -20.93 -14.60 5.83
C ASP A 132 -21.59 -13.88 4.64
N ASP A 133 -22.93 -13.80 4.60
CA ASP A 133 -23.68 -13.22 3.46
C ASP A 133 -23.92 -11.69 3.55
N PHE A 134 -23.63 -11.03 4.68
CA PHE A 134 -23.91 -9.59 4.87
C PHE A 134 -22.69 -8.67 4.81
N TRP A 135 -21.49 -9.23 4.79
CA TRP A 135 -20.27 -8.45 4.58
C TRP A 135 -19.69 -8.80 3.22
N GLU A 136 -19.68 -7.84 2.28
CA GLU A 136 -18.70 -7.90 1.20
C GLU A 136 -17.34 -8.06 1.88
N PRO A 137 -16.56 -9.12 1.56
CA PRO A 137 -15.22 -9.27 2.09
C PRO A 137 -14.46 -7.97 1.84
N THR A 138 -14.19 -7.25 2.92
CA THR A 138 -13.25 -6.14 2.85
C THR A 138 -11.92 -6.81 2.57
N ASP A 139 -11.34 -6.47 1.42
CA ASP A 139 -10.12 -6.95 0.73
C ASP A 139 -8.84 -7.03 1.61
N SER A 140 -8.96 -7.55 2.82
CA SER A 140 -8.07 -7.35 3.96
C SER A 140 -7.99 -8.55 4.91
N ASP A 141 -8.81 -9.60 4.74
CA ASP A 141 -8.77 -10.81 5.57
C ASP A 141 -8.50 -12.11 4.77
N SER A 142 -8.07 -12.00 3.50
CA SER A 142 -7.62 -13.14 2.70
C SER A 142 -6.10 -13.33 2.84
N ASP A 143 -5.67 -13.79 4.02
CA ASP A 143 -4.30 -14.30 4.27
C ASP A 143 -4.22 -15.82 3.98
N GLU A 144 -4.96 -16.33 2.99
CA GLU A 144 -4.59 -17.59 2.35
C GLU A 144 -3.48 -17.26 1.35
N GLU A 145 -2.31 -17.88 1.53
CA GLU A 145 -1.22 -17.83 0.57
C GLU A 145 -1.80 -18.04 -0.81
N ASP A 146 -1.77 -16.97 -1.61
CA ASP A 146 -2.45 -16.94 -2.89
C ASP A 146 -1.72 -17.93 -3.81
N GLU A 147 -2.14 -19.20 -3.81
CA GLU A 147 -1.49 -20.33 -4.51
C GLU A 147 -1.27 -20.01 -5.99
N ARG A 148 -2.00 -19.02 -6.50
CA ARG A 148 -1.82 -18.36 -7.80
C ARG A 148 -0.39 -17.88 -8.07
N TYR A 149 0.44 -17.64 -7.06
CA TYR A 149 1.83 -17.19 -7.19
C TYR A 149 2.86 -18.20 -6.65
N SER A 150 2.44 -19.41 -6.27
CA SER A 150 3.38 -20.48 -5.93
C SER A 150 4.25 -20.84 -7.14
N ALA A 151 5.53 -21.15 -6.90
CA ALA A 151 6.48 -21.50 -7.96
C ALA A 151 5.97 -22.65 -8.85
N ASP A 152 5.29 -23.62 -8.24
CA ASP A 152 4.68 -24.74 -8.97
C ASP A 152 3.49 -24.32 -9.83
N ALA A 153 2.66 -23.38 -9.34
CA ALA A 153 1.54 -22.85 -10.10
C ALA A 153 2.01 -21.99 -11.28
N ILE A 154 3.08 -21.21 -11.10
CA ILE A 154 3.74 -20.44 -12.16
C ILE A 154 4.28 -21.39 -13.23
N LYS A 155 5.01 -22.45 -12.83
CA LYS A 155 5.55 -23.46 -13.74
C LYS A 155 4.45 -24.14 -14.56
N ARG A 156 3.34 -24.52 -13.93
CA ARG A 156 2.17 -25.09 -14.62
C ARG A 156 1.57 -24.12 -15.65
N ARG A 157 1.48 -22.82 -15.35
CA ARG A 157 1.01 -21.81 -16.33
C ARG A 157 1.96 -21.66 -17.51
N VAL A 158 3.27 -21.66 -17.26
CA VAL A 158 4.28 -21.57 -18.32
C VAL A 158 4.19 -22.80 -19.24
N ASP A 159 4.11 -24.00 -18.67
CA ASP A 159 3.94 -25.24 -19.45
C ASP A 159 2.64 -25.25 -20.26
N GLU A 160 1.54 -24.78 -19.68
CA GLU A 160 0.27 -24.63 -20.40
C GLU A 160 0.36 -23.61 -21.54
N PHE A 161 1.05 -22.49 -21.32
CA PHE A 161 1.26 -21.46 -22.34
C PHE A 161 2.10 -22.01 -23.50
N ASP A 162 3.19 -22.71 -23.22
CA ASP A 162 4.03 -23.33 -24.25
C ASP A 162 3.28 -24.37 -25.09
N ARG A 163 2.41 -25.17 -24.46
CA ARG A 163 1.53 -26.10 -25.18
C ARG A 163 0.56 -25.36 -26.10
N LYS A 164 0.02 -24.22 -25.66
CA LYS A 164 -0.87 -23.38 -26.49
C LYS A 164 -0.11 -22.77 -27.67
N CYS A 165 1.12 -22.28 -27.45
CA CYS A 165 1.98 -21.74 -28.50
C CYS A 165 2.35 -22.79 -29.56
N LYS A 166 2.73 -24.00 -29.13
CA LYS A 166 3.00 -25.13 -30.06
C LYS A 166 1.78 -25.45 -30.91
N ARG A 167 0.61 -25.59 -30.29
CA ARG A 167 -0.65 -25.85 -31.00
C ARG A 167 -1.04 -24.72 -31.97
N HIS A 168 -0.78 -23.47 -31.60
CA HIS A 168 -1.01 -22.33 -32.49
C HIS A 168 -0.08 -22.38 -33.71
N SER A 169 1.20 -22.70 -33.51
CA SER A 169 2.17 -22.84 -34.59
C SER A 169 1.81 -23.96 -35.58
N GLU A 170 1.26 -25.07 -35.09
CA GLU A 170 0.75 -26.18 -35.93
C GLU A 170 -0.46 -25.77 -36.77
N LEU A 171 -1.38 -24.97 -36.20
CA LEU A 171 -2.53 -24.45 -36.94
C LEU A 171 -2.09 -23.47 -38.03
N LEU A 172 -1.13 -22.59 -37.75
CA LEU A 172 -0.54 -21.68 -38.73
C LEU A 172 0.19 -22.44 -39.84
N ARG A 173 0.93 -23.50 -39.48
CA ARG A 173 1.59 -24.36 -40.44
C ARG A 173 0.57 -25.06 -41.34
N SER A 174 -0.52 -25.58 -40.77
CA SER A 174 -1.61 -26.21 -41.53
C SER A 174 -2.33 -25.22 -42.46
N PHE A 175 -2.40 -23.94 -42.07
CA PHE A 175 -2.91 -22.87 -42.94
C PHE A 175 -1.96 -22.54 -44.09
N ALA A 176 -0.65 -22.48 -43.82
CA ALA A 176 0.38 -22.22 -44.84
C ALA A 176 0.52 -23.38 -45.84
N GLU A 177 0.29 -24.61 -45.40
CA GLU A 177 0.32 -25.84 -46.22
C GLU A 177 -1.02 -26.10 -46.95
N ALA A 178 -2.04 -25.24 -46.78
CA ALA A 178 -3.33 -25.45 -47.43
C ALA A 178 -3.28 -25.18 -48.95
N GLU A 179 -3.60 -26.19 -49.75
CA GLU A 179 -3.58 -26.10 -51.22
C GLU A 179 -4.81 -25.40 -51.80
N THR A 180 -5.96 -25.44 -51.10
CA THR A 180 -7.22 -24.84 -51.56
C THR A 180 -7.62 -23.63 -50.72
N LEU A 181 -8.26 -22.66 -51.37
CA LEU A 181 -8.75 -21.44 -50.73
C LEU A 181 -9.80 -21.75 -49.64
N ASP A 182 -10.69 -22.71 -49.92
CA ASP A 182 -11.72 -23.14 -48.96
C ASP A 182 -11.12 -23.81 -47.72
N ASP A 183 -10.06 -24.61 -47.88
CA ASP A 183 -9.37 -25.21 -46.74
C ASP A 183 -8.57 -24.17 -45.96
N ALA A 184 -7.95 -23.20 -46.64
CA ALA A 184 -7.34 -22.05 -45.98
C ALA A 184 -8.36 -21.25 -45.15
N HIS A 185 -9.58 -21.02 -45.66
CA HIS A 185 -10.66 -20.39 -44.90
C HIS A 185 -11.12 -21.23 -43.69
N LYS A 186 -11.15 -22.57 -43.80
CA LYS A 186 -11.44 -23.47 -42.66
C LYS A 186 -10.35 -23.40 -41.59
N TRP A 187 -9.07 -23.36 -41.98
CA TRP A 187 -7.97 -23.22 -41.04
C TRP A 187 -7.95 -21.83 -40.40
N MET A 188 -8.22 -20.77 -41.18
CA MET A 188 -8.34 -19.40 -40.68
C MET A 188 -9.45 -19.30 -39.61
N THR A 189 -10.63 -19.88 -39.84
CA THR A 189 -11.70 -19.88 -38.83
C THR A 189 -11.37 -20.71 -37.59
N LYS A 190 -10.58 -21.79 -37.72
CA LYS A 190 -10.06 -22.54 -36.56
C LYS A 190 -9.02 -21.76 -35.77
N ILE A 191 -8.12 -21.04 -36.46
CA ILE A 191 -7.12 -20.16 -35.87
C ILE A 191 -7.81 -19.05 -35.08
N ASN A 192 -8.77 -18.34 -35.69
CA ASN A 192 -9.53 -17.29 -35.02
C ASN A 192 -10.23 -17.81 -33.75
N LYS A 193 -10.89 -18.97 -33.83
CA LYS A 193 -11.54 -19.60 -32.66
C LYS A 193 -10.55 -20.07 -31.58
N PHE A 194 -9.31 -20.35 -31.94
CA PHE A 194 -8.25 -20.73 -31.01
C PHE A 194 -7.69 -19.49 -30.30
N GLU A 195 -7.35 -18.45 -31.08
CA GLU A 195 -6.88 -17.16 -30.58
C GLU A 195 -7.91 -16.51 -29.65
N GLU A 196 -9.18 -16.48 -30.05
CA GLU A 196 -10.27 -15.97 -29.22
C GLU A 196 -10.45 -16.71 -27.90
N ARG A 197 -10.02 -17.97 -27.79
CA ARG A 197 -10.16 -18.76 -26.55
C ARG A 197 -8.94 -18.71 -25.66
N HIS A 198 -7.74 -18.72 -26.25
CA HIS A 198 -6.49 -18.98 -25.52
C HIS A 198 -5.50 -17.82 -25.57
N LEU A 199 -5.58 -16.96 -26.59
CA LEU A 199 -4.69 -15.81 -26.81
C LEU A 199 -5.52 -14.53 -26.87
N LYS A 200 -6.47 -14.38 -25.93
CA LYS A 200 -7.20 -13.12 -25.78
C LYS A 200 -6.19 -12.05 -25.38
N LEU A 201 -5.91 -11.14 -26.30
CA LEU A 201 -5.26 -9.89 -25.96
C LEU A 201 -6.05 -9.20 -24.84
N PRO A 202 -5.38 -8.50 -23.91
CA PRO A 202 -6.04 -7.62 -22.98
C PRO A 202 -7.02 -6.69 -23.71
N LEU A 203 -8.12 -6.34 -23.04
CA LEU A 203 -9.21 -5.58 -23.67
C LEU A 203 -8.71 -4.28 -24.31
N GLU A 204 -7.70 -3.67 -23.71
CA GLU A 204 -7.06 -2.45 -24.16
C GLU A 204 -6.40 -2.62 -25.54
N TYR A 205 -5.62 -3.69 -25.72
CA TYR A 205 -5.00 -4.05 -26.99
C TYR A 205 -6.02 -4.38 -28.07
N ARG A 206 -7.12 -5.04 -27.72
CA ARG A 206 -8.21 -5.33 -28.64
C ARG A 206 -8.90 -4.06 -29.12
N VAL A 207 -9.19 -3.14 -28.20
CA VAL A 207 -9.82 -1.85 -28.51
C VAL A 207 -8.91 -0.98 -29.39
N ILE A 208 -7.60 -0.97 -29.12
CA ILE A 208 -6.60 -0.29 -29.97
C ILE A 208 -6.56 -0.91 -31.37
N GLY A 209 -6.51 -2.24 -31.47
CA GLY A 209 -6.53 -2.95 -32.75
C GLY A 209 -7.78 -2.67 -33.58
N ASP A 210 -8.96 -2.70 -32.95
CA ASP A 210 -10.23 -2.34 -33.59
C ASP A 210 -10.24 -0.89 -34.07
N MET A 211 -9.67 0.04 -33.30
CA MET A 211 -9.52 1.44 -33.71
C MET A 211 -8.54 1.60 -34.88
N MET A 212 -7.42 0.87 -34.91
CA MET A 212 -6.49 0.87 -36.05
C MET A 212 -7.14 0.33 -37.32
N ASN A 213 -7.96 -0.73 -37.20
CA ASN A 213 -8.68 -1.28 -38.35
C ASN A 213 -9.71 -0.28 -38.89
N ARG A 214 -10.50 0.35 -38.02
CA ARG A 214 -11.45 1.41 -38.43
C ARG A 214 -10.75 2.64 -39.02
N LEU A 215 -9.55 2.97 -38.55
CA LEU A 215 -8.76 4.09 -39.07
C LEU A 215 -8.33 3.86 -40.53
N LYS A 216 -8.08 2.61 -40.93
CA LYS A 216 -7.72 2.28 -42.33
C LYS A 216 -8.84 2.64 -43.29
N ASP A 217 -10.10 2.40 -42.91
CA ASP A 217 -11.28 2.63 -43.75
C ASP A 217 -11.84 4.06 -43.62
N ALA A 218 -11.51 4.78 -42.54
CA ALA A 218 -12.04 6.11 -42.27
C ALA A 218 -11.37 7.22 -43.09
N THR A 219 -12.18 8.17 -43.55
CA THR A 219 -11.74 9.38 -44.27
C THR A 219 -12.28 10.66 -43.62
N GLY A 220 -11.60 11.79 -43.84
CA GLY A 220 -12.02 13.11 -43.35
C GLY A 220 -12.06 13.24 -41.82
N LYS A 221 -13.19 13.71 -41.27
CA LYS A 221 -13.34 14.03 -39.85
C LYS A 221 -13.28 12.80 -38.94
N GLU A 222 -13.84 11.66 -39.37
CA GLU A 222 -13.81 10.42 -38.58
C GLU A 222 -12.40 9.87 -38.42
N ARG A 223 -11.58 9.97 -39.47
CA ARG A 223 -10.16 9.58 -39.43
C ARG A 223 -9.40 10.37 -38.38
N PHE A 224 -9.62 11.68 -38.33
CA PHE A 224 -8.99 12.56 -37.33
C PHE A 224 -9.43 12.18 -35.90
N LEU A 225 -10.72 11.93 -35.69
CA LEU A 225 -11.27 11.58 -34.38
C LEU A 225 -10.79 10.20 -33.89
N LEU A 226 -10.68 9.22 -34.81
CA LEU A 226 -10.13 7.90 -34.53
C LEU A 226 -8.63 7.97 -34.22
N LEU A 227 -7.86 8.78 -34.95
CA LEU A 227 -6.43 8.97 -34.69
C LEU A 227 -6.18 9.56 -33.30
N GLN A 228 -7.01 10.52 -32.85
CA GLN A 228 -6.90 11.09 -31.51
C GLN A 228 -7.25 10.08 -30.41
N LYS A 229 -8.32 9.31 -30.59
CA LYS A 229 -8.71 8.24 -29.66
C LYS A 229 -7.64 7.14 -29.59
N LEU A 230 -7.05 6.80 -30.73
CA LEU A 230 -5.93 5.86 -30.82
C LEU A 230 -4.72 6.39 -30.04
N ASN A 231 -4.28 7.62 -30.30
CA ASN A 231 -3.13 8.22 -29.62
C ASN A 231 -3.35 8.33 -28.10
N ARG A 232 -4.57 8.65 -27.65
CA ARG A 232 -4.92 8.66 -26.21
C ARG A 232 -4.84 7.26 -25.61
N ALA A 233 -5.41 6.26 -26.29
CA ALA A 233 -5.40 4.88 -25.81
C ALA A 233 -3.98 4.30 -25.77
N VAL A 234 -3.16 4.59 -26.78
CA VAL A 234 -1.75 4.19 -26.83
C VAL A 234 -0.95 4.81 -25.68
N ARG A 235 -1.09 6.12 -25.41
CA ARG A 235 -0.43 6.76 -24.27
C ARG A 235 -0.83 6.17 -22.92
N ILE A 236 -2.13 5.89 -22.73
CA ILE A 236 -2.61 5.26 -21.50
C ILE A 236 -1.99 3.86 -21.33
N MET A 237 -1.84 3.12 -22.42
CA MET A 237 -1.19 1.81 -22.41
C MET A 237 0.31 1.91 -22.14
N GLU A 238 1.03 2.78 -22.84
CA GLU A 238 2.46 3.04 -22.60
C GLU A 238 2.71 3.46 -21.15
N CYS A 239 1.85 4.31 -20.58
CA CYS A 239 1.93 4.63 -19.15
C CYS A 239 1.65 3.41 -18.27
N LYS A 240 0.65 2.58 -18.59
CA LYS A 240 0.32 1.39 -17.82
C LYS A 240 1.45 0.35 -17.84
N GLU A 241 2.15 0.20 -18.97
CA GLU A 241 3.29 -0.71 -19.12
C GLU A 241 4.57 -0.16 -18.52
N ALA A 242 4.85 1.12 -18.75
CA ALA A 242 5.95 1.82 -18.11
C ALA A 242 5.79 1.76 -16.59
N TYR A 243 4.56 1.83 -16.06
CA TYR A 243 4.22 1.76 -14.65
C TYR A 243 3.58 0.44 -14.20
N ASP A 244 3.82 -0.67 -14.92
CA ASP A 244 3.29 -1.98 -14.53
C ASP A 244 3.96 -2.46 -13.23
N PRO A 245 3.21 -2.78 -12.16
CA PRO A 245 3.76 -3.35 -10.93
C PRO A 245 4.41 -4.73 -11.12
N ALA A 246 4.19 -5.42 -12.25
CA ALA A 246 4.86 -6.68 -12.58
C ALA A 246 6.18 -6.50 -13.35
N ASN A 247 6.49 -5.28 -13.82
CA ASN A 247 7.70 -5.02 -14.59
C ASN A 247 8.89 -4.73 -13.66
N PRO A 248 9.94 -5.58 -13.64
CA PRO A 248 11.09 -5.43 -12.75
C PRO A 248 11.91 -4.16 -13.04
N ALA A 249 11.82 -3.58 -14.24
CA ALA A 249 12.51 -2.33 -14.58
C ALA A 249 12.03 -1.13 -13.76
N ASN A 250 10.88 -1.24 -13.09
CA ASN A 250 10.28 -0.14 -12.34
C ASN A 250 10.47 -0.25 -10.82
N PHE A 251 11.40 -1.08 -10.36
CA PHE A 251 11.78 -1.22 -8.97
C PHE A 251 13.30 -1.02 -8.84
N GLY A 252 13.74 -0.34 -7.80
CA GLY A 252 15.14 -0.08 -7.43
C GLY A 252 15.37 -0.38 -5.94
N ILE A 253 16.60 -0.31 -5.44
CA ILE A 253 16.95 -0.67 -4.05
C ILE A 253 17.25 0.60 -3.24
N ILE A 254 16.79 0.67 -1.98
CA ILE A 254 17.16 1.74 -1.04
C ILE A 254 18.67 1.66 -0.78
N GLN A 255 19.44 2.57 -1.36
CA GLN A 255 20.69 2.98 -0.74
C GLN A 255 20.30 3.87 0.45
N HIS A 256 20.68 3.46 1.67
CA HIS A 256 20.61 4.38 2.80
C HIS A 256 21.60 5.51 2.57
N GLN A 257 21.20 6.53 1.80
CA GLN A 257 21.81 7.82 1.98
C GLN A 257 21.39 8.28 3.37
N GLN A 258 22.39 8.43 4.23
CA GLN A 258 22.23 8.87 5.61
C GLN A 258 21.19 9.99 5.66
N VAL A 259 20.18 9.83 6.51
CA VAL A 259 19.30 10.92 6.88
C VAL A 259 20.21 11.99 7.48
N VAL A 260 20.56 12.97 6.66
CA VAL A 260 21.38 14.10 7.06
C VAL A 260 20.66 14.75 8.24
N SER A 261 21.32 14.76 9.38
CA SER A 261 20.87 15.48 10.56
C SER A 261 20.61 16.93 10.19
N THR A 262 19.67 17.55 10.90
CA THR A 262 19.16 18.92 10.71
C THR A 262 20.20 20.05 10.82
N GLU A 263 21.50 19.75 10.78
CA GLU A 263 22.60 20.69 11.01
C GLU A 263 23.33 21.13 9.71
N ASP A 264 23.14 20.46 8.57
CA ASP A 264 23.88 20.78 7.33
C ASP A 264 23.14 21.75 6.37
N ILE A 265 22.24 22.59 6.89
CA ILE A 265 21.52 23.60 6.09
C ILE A 265 22.44 24.78 5.65
N VAL A 266 23.71 24.79 6.04
CA VAL A 266 24.59 25.95 5.83
C VAL A 266 25.95 25.59 5.26
N VAL A 267 26.04 25.01 4.06
CA VAL A 267 27.06 25.38 3.03
C VAL A 267 26.52 25.00 1.64
N ASN A 268 26.76 25.89 0.68
CA ASN A 268 26.34 25.98 -0.73
C ASN A 268 26.48 24.75 -1.67
N GLU A 269 26.44 23.49 -1.21
CA GLU A 269 26.62 22.31 -2.07
C GLU A 269 25.35 21.84 -2.80
N GLY A 270 24.17 22.37 -2.44
CA GLY A 270 22.90 22.00 -3.07
C GLY A 270 22.73 22.49 -4.52
N PHE A 271 23.37 23.62 -4.86
CA PHE A 271 23.14 24.30 -6.14
C PHE A 271 23.89 23.67 -7.32
N GLU A 272 24.99 22.94 -7.07
CA GLU A 272 25.75 22.24 -8.11
C GLU A 272 25.12 20.88 -8.47
N ARG A 273 24.50 20.19 -7.50
CA ARG A 273 23.74 18.95 -7.78
C ARG A 273 22.48 19.23 -8.60
N GLU A 274 21.79 20.33 -8.32
CA GLU A 274 20.61 20.77 -9.07
C GLU A 274 20.96 21.14 -10.53
N LYS A 275 22.16 21.66 -10.78
CA LYS A 275 22.65 21.95 -12.14
C LYS A 275 23.03 20.70 -12.95
N ARG A 276 23.52 19.65 -12.29
CA ARG A 276 23.85 18.36 -12.94
C ARG A 276 22.59 17.60 -13.35
N MET A 277 21.50 17.69 -12.59
CA MET A 277 20.21 17.10 -12.98
C MET A 277 19.52 17.84 -14.15
N ILE A 278 19.88 19.10 -14.43
CA ILE A 278 19.27 19.92 -15.49
C ILE A 278 20.01 19.74 -16.84
N GLN A 279 21.22 19.17 -16.86
CA GLN A 279 21.92 18.78 -18.08
C GLN A 279 21.86 17.25 -18.21
N GLY A 280 20.94 16.74 -19.03
CA GLY A 280 20.78 15.32 -19.32
C GLY A 280 22.02 14.70 -19.96
N ALA A 281 22.88 14.17 -19.12
CA ALA A 281 23.99 13.24 -19.36
C ALA A 281 24.09 12.44 -18.04
N ASP A 282 23.91 11.13 -17.96
CA ASP A 282 24.12 10.04 -18.91
C ASP A 282 23.08 8.93 -18.62
N ASP A 283 22.29 8.54 -19.63
CA ASP A 283 21.31 7.43 -19.51
C ASP A 283 21.98 6.04 -19.63
N GLU A 284 23.24 5.98 -20.11
CA GLU A 284 23.96 4.71 -20.35
C GLU A 284 24.62 4.16 -19.07
N ASP A 285 25.16 5.04 -18.20
CA ASP A 285 25.85 4.63 -16.97
C ASP A 285 24.88 4.06 -15.89
N GLU A 286 23.61 4.49 -15.91
CA GLU A 286 22.58 4.01 -14.97
C GLU A 286 21.96 2.66 -15.38
N GLU A 287 21.96 2.33 -16.68
CA GLU A 287 21.50 1.03 -17.20
C GLU A 287 22.51 -0.08 -16.88
N GLU A 288 23.81 0.21 -16.96
CA GLU A 288 24.87 -0.74 -16.59
C GLU A 288 24.83 -1.08 -15.09
N GLU A 289 24.66 -0.08 -14.20
CA GLU A 289 24.56 -0.32 -12.76
C GLU A 289 23.31 -1.14 -12.39
N PHE A 290 22.21 -1.00 -13.15
CA PHE A 290 20.98 -1.75 -12.94
C PHE A 290 21.11 -3.23 -13.33
N ASN A 291 21.72 -3.52 -14.48
CA ASN A 291 21.94 -4.89 -14.95
C ASN A 291 22.82 -5.68 -13.98
N GLU A 292 23.90 -5.08 -13.48
CA GLU A 292 24.75 -5.72 -12.45
C GLU A 292 23.99 -6.05 -11.16
N THR A 293 22.93 -5.32 -10.85
CA THR A 293 22.19 -5.47 -9.59
C THR A 293 21.12 -6.56 -9.70
N LYS A 294 20.49 -6.68 -10.87
CA LYS A 294 19.61 -7.82 -11.18
C LYS A 294 20.38 -9.14 -11.16
N GLU A 295 21.59 -9.15 -11.71
CA GLU A 295 22.49 -10.30 -11.62
C GLU A 295 22.81 -10.66 -10.16
N LYS A 296 23.02 -9.66 -9.29
CA LYS A 296 23.23 -9.88 -7.85
C LYS A 296 22.01 -10.51 -7.17
N ASP A 297 20.79 -10.14 -7.54
CA ASP A 297 19.54 -10.70 -7.01
C ASP A 297 19.29 -12.13 -7.50
N ASP A 298 19.52 -12.42 -8.78
CA ASP A 298 19.42 -13.77 -9.35
C ASP A 298 20.41 -14.72 -8.68
N ILE A 299 21.66 -14.27 -8.48
CA ILE A 299 22.69 -15.01 -7.73
C ILE A 299 22.25 -15.27 -6.27
N LEU A 300 21.55 -14.33 -5.64
CA LEU A 300 21.09 -14.46 -4.25
C LEU A 300 19.94 -15.47 -4.14
N ILE A 301 19.05 -15.51 -5.14
CA ILE A 301 17.98 -16.50 -5.24
C ILE A 301 18.55 -17.90 -5.45
N GLU A 302 19.52 -18.07 -6.36
CA GLU A 302 20.19 -19.35 -6.56
C GLU A 302 20.88 -19.85 -5.28
N LYS A 303 21.53 -18.93 -4.53
CA LYS A 303 22.14 -19.25 -3.22
C LYS A 303 21.10 -19.70 -2.19
N LEU A 304 19.94 -19.06 -2.12
CA LEU A 304 18.85 -19.47 -1.23
C LEU A 304 18.34 -20.86 -1.59
N ASN A 305 18.05 -21.12 -2.87
CA ASN A 305 17.59 -22.42 -3.34
C ASN A 305 18.62 -23.53 -3.06
N ALA A 306 19.91 -23.22 -3.21
CA ALA A 306 20.98 -24.15 -2.88
C ALA A 306 21.06 -24.47 -1.38
N ILE A 307 20.80 -23.50 -0.50
CA ILE A 307 20.75 -23.71 0.95
C ILE A 307 19.52 -24.51 1.35
N GLU A 308 18.35 -24.21 0.78
CA GLU A 308 17.11 -24.96 1.05
C GLU A 308 17.26 -26.43 0.63
N LYS A 309 17.86 -26.70 -0.53
CA LYS A 309 18.18 -28.07 -0.95
C LYS A 309 19.12 -28.79 0.02
N LYS A 310 20.15 -28.09 0.54
CA LYS A 310 21.05 -28.66 1.57
C LYS A 310 20.33 -28.95 2.88
N ILE A 311 19.36 -28.11 3.27
CA ILE A 311 18.55 -28.32 4.48
C ILE A 311 17.67 -29.56 4.29
N GLU A 312 17.00 -29.71 3.15
CA GLU A 312 16.21 -30.91 2.82
C GLU A 312 17.06 -32.18 2.86
N ASP A 313 18.23 -32.17 2.19
CA ASP A 313 19.14 -33.31 2.17
C ASP A 313 19.61 -33.70 3.59
N LYS A 314 19.90 -32.71 4.45
CA LYS A 314 20.32 -32.97 5.84
C LYS A 314 19.17 -33.39 6.75
N LEU A 315 17.95 -32.89 6.55
CA LEU A 315 16.77 -33.35 7.28
C LEU A 315 16.46 -34.81 6.94
N ALA A 316 16.55 -35.20 5.66
CA ALA A 316 16.39 -36.59 5.25
C ALA A 316 17.44 -37.53 5.88
N LEU A 317 18.67 -37.05 6.07
CA LEU A 317 19.73 -37.79 6.78
C LEU A 317 19.50 -37.84 8.30
N LEU A 318 18.94 -36.77 8.88
CA LEU A 318 18.64 -36.68 10.30
C LEU A 318 17.60 -37.73 10.72
N ASP A 319 16.58 -37.96 9.89
CA ASP A 319 15.52 -38.97 10.14
C ASP A 319 16.06 -40.39 10.36
N HIS A 320 17.25 -40.70 9.84
CA HIS A 320 17.89 -42.02 9.93
C HIS A 320 19.13 -42.05 10.84
N THR A 321 19.54 -40.92 11.41
CA THR A 321 20.75 -40.83 12.23
C THR A 321 20.43 -40.49 13.68
N PHE A 322 20.86 -41.37 14.59
CA PHE A 322 20.61 -41.21 16.02
C PHE A 322 21.91 -40.96 16.81
N GLY A 323 21.79 -40.30 17.97
CA GLY A 323 22.89 -40.16 18.93
C GLY A 323 23.80 -38.96 18.70
N LYS A 324 25.13 -39.15 18.76
CA LYS A 324 26.10 -38.03 18.62
C LYS A 324 26.15 -37.47 17.20
N GLN A 325 25.98 -38.31 16.18
CA GLN A 325 25.98 -37.86 14.78
C GLN A 325 24.70 -37.08 14.44
N GLY A 326 23.54 -37.46 14.98
CA GLY A 326 22.31 -36.68 14.86
C GLY A 326 22.44 -35.28 15.46
N ARG A 327 23.09 -35.13 16.64
CA ARG A 327 23.34 -33.81 17.24
C ARG A 327 24.22 -32.89 16.39
N VAL A 328 25.24 -33.45 15.72
CA VAL A 328 26.08 -32.68 14.79
C VAL A 328 25.26 -32.23 13.58
N LEU A 329 24.40 -33.11 13.04
CA LEU A 329 23.50 -32.77 11.93
C LEU A 329 22.47 -31.70 12.33
N GLU A 330 21.94 -31.73 13.56
CA GLU A 330 21.05 -30.70 14.08
C GLU A 330 21.73 -29.33 14.19
N GLU A 331 22.97 -29.29 14.66
CA GLU A 331 23.78 -28.05 14.69
C GLU A 331 24.03 -27.54 13.27
N GLU A 332 24.40 -28.42 12.35
CA GLU A 332 24.60 -28.05 10.94
C GLU A 332 23.32 -27.57 10.24
N ILE A 333 22.15 -28.12 10.58
CA ILE A 333 20.85 -27.65 10.07
C ILE A 333 20.53 -26.27 10.64
N LYS A 334 20.80 -26.03 11.93
CA LYS A 334 20.63 -24.71 12.55
C LYS A 334 21.49 -23.65 11.88
N ASP A 335 22.76 -23.96 11.62
CA ASP A 335 23.68 -23.05 10.93
C ASP A 335 23.18 -22.71 9.51
N LEU A 336 22.70 -23.71 8.75
CA LEU A 336 22.13 -23.48 7.42
C LEU A 336 20.82 -22.66 7.47
N VAL A 337 19.99 -22.86 8.49
CA VAL A 337 18.77 -22.07 8.69
C VAL A 337 19.11 -20.62 9.05
N GLU A 338 20.12 -20.39 9.87
CA GLU A 338 20.63 -19.04 10.17
C GLU A 338 21.22 -18.37 8.92
N GLU A 339 21.98 -19.11 8.10
CA GLU A 339 22.50 -18.62 6.83
C GLU A 339 21.36 -18.25 5.86
N ARG A 340 20.34 -19.12 5.72
CA ARG A 340 19.12 -18.86 4.94
C ARG A 340 18.43 -17.59 5.43
N ASN A 341 18.22 -17.45 6.73
CA ASN A 341 17.55 -16.30 7.32
C ASN A 341 18.36 -15.01 7.08
N SER A 342 19.68 -15.05 7.21
CA SER A 342 20.56 -13.90 6.94
C SER A 342 20.50 -13.43 5.47
N LEU A 343 20.37 -14.35 4.52
CA LEU A 343 20.22 -14.06 3.10
C LEU A 343 18.80 -13.60 2.76
N ALA A 344 17.78 -14.20 3.38
CA ALA A 344 16.39 -13.77 3.24
C ALA A 344 16.17 -12.34 3.76
N ASP A 345 16.85 -11.94 4.84
CA ASP A 345 16.78 -10.57 5.36
C ASP A 345 17.48 -9.55 4.43
N LYS A 346 18.46 -9.97 3.62
CA LYS A 346 19.00 -9.13 2.54
C LYS A 346 17.99 -8.91 1.42
N LYS A 347 17.17 -9.92 1.10
CA LYS A 347 16.09 -9.85 0.09
C LYS A 347 14.88 -9.01 0.55
N ARG A 348 14.62 -8.92 1.86
CA ARG A 348 13.48 -8.15 2.43
C ARG A 348 13.65 -6.64 2.43
N ARG A 349 14.75 -6.09 1.88
CA ARG A 349 14.90 -4.65 1.74
C ARG A 349 13.82 -4.15 0.76
N PRO A 350 12.90 -3.25 1.19
CA PRO A 350 11.84 -2.80 0.32
C PRO A 350 12.43 -2.12 -0.92
N MET A 351 12.05 -2.60 -2.09
CA MET A 351 12.45 -1.98 -3.35
C MET A 351 11.74 -0.63 -3.50
N TYR A 352 12.49 0.44 -3.77
CA TYR A 352 11.97 1.76 -4.09
C TYR A 352 11.75 1.94 -5.59
N ARG A 353 10.63 2.52 -5.99
CA ARG A 353 10.38 2.86 -7.41
C ARG A 353 11.24 4.08 -7.76
N LYS A 354 12.21 3.96 -8.68
CA LYS A 354 13.06 5.10 -9.11
C LYS A 354 12.15 6.24 -9.62
N GLY A 355 12.44 7.48 -9.21
CA GLY A 355 11.68 8.67 -9.65
C GLY A 355 10.35 8.93 -8.94
N PHE A 356 10.00 8.17 -7.89
CA PHE A 356 8.82 8.44 -7.07
C PHE A 356 9.19 8.83 -5.64
N ASP A 357 8.70 10.00 -5.23
CA ASP A 357 8.77 10.42 -3.84
C ASP A 357 7.59 9.89 -3.06
N VAL A 358 7.83 9.58 -1.79
CA VAL A 358 6.81 9.05 -0.88
C VAL A 358 6.76 9.89 0.38
N LYS A 359 5.56 10.33 0.76
CA LYS A 359 5.33 11.09 1.99
C LYS A 359 4.27 10.42 2.85
N VAL A 360 4.60 10.29 4.14
CA VAL A 360 3.65 9.84 5.17
C VAL A 360 2.74 11.00 5.52
N ILE A 361 1.43 10.78 5.37
CA ILE A 361 0.41 11.80 5.66
C ILE A 361 -0.05 11.68 7.11
N ASP A 362 -0.39 10.47 7.54
CA ASP A 362 -0.93 10.24 8.87
C ASP A 362 -0.62 8.84 9.39
N VAL A 363 -0.40 8.72 10.69
CA VAL A 363 -0.16 7.45 11.38
C VAL A 363 -0.99 7.43 12.66
N ASN A 364 -1.99 6.56 12.68
CA ASN A 364 -2.92 6.44 13.80
C ASN A 364 -2.74 5.11 14.54
N ARG A 365 -2.90 5.14 15.87
CA ARG A 365 -3.07 3.94 16.68
C ARG A 365 -4.57 3.65 16.80
N THR A 366 -4.99 2.52 16.26
CA THR A 366 -6.39 2.05 16.30
C THR A 366 -6.50 0.84 17.22
N CYS A 367 -7.56 0.76 18.02
CA CYS A 367 -7.75 -0.32 19.00
C CYS A 367 -9.08 -1.03 18.77
N LYS A 368 -9.07 -2.37 18.83
CA LYS A 368 -10.27 -3.20 18.99
C LYS A 368 -10.46 -3.48 20.49
N VAL A 369 -11.62 -3.12 21.04
CA VAL A 369 -11.98 -3.43 22.42
C VAL A 369 -12.52 -4.86 22.49
N THR A 370 -12.02 -5.64 23.44
CA THR A 370 -12.42 -7.02 23.73
C THR A 370 -12.77 -7.15 25.21
N LYS A 371 -13.42 -8.26 25.61
CA LYS A 371 -13.81 -8.48 27.01
C LYS A 371 -12.61 -8.47 27.99
N GLY A 372 -11.43 -8.89 27.52
CA GLY A 372 -10.21 -8.96 28.33
C GLY A 372 -9.22 -7.80 28.16
N GLY A 373 -9.53 -6.79 27.34
CA GLY A 373 -8.63 -5.66 27.11
C GLY A 373 -8.77 -5.04 25.72
N GLN A 374 -7.78 -4.24 25.31
CA GLN A 374 -7.77 -3.57 24.01
C GLN A 374 -6.57 -4.01 23.17
N ILE A 375 -6.84 -4.55 21.98
CA ILE A 375 -5.81 -4.94 21.02
C ILE A 375 -5.54 -3.73 20.12
N ALA A 376 -4.36 -3.14 20.25
CA ALA A 376 -3.92 -2.00 19.45
C ALA A 376 -3.21 -2.45 18.18
N LYS A 377 -3.47 -1.75 17.07
CA LYS A 377 -2.79 -1.88 15.78
C LYS A 377 -2.53 -0.48 15.22
N PHE A 378 -1.51 -0.32 14.41
CA PHE A 378 -1.19 0.95 13.76
C PHE A 378 -1.75 0.99 12.34
N THR A 379 -2.30 2.12 11.93
CA THR A 379 -2.68 2.39 10.54
C THR A 379 -1.83 3.52 10.01
N ALA A 380 -1.27 3.35 8.81
CA ALA A 380 -0.52 4.39 8.12
C ALA A 380 -1.23 4.77 6.83
N LEU A 381 -1.23 6.07 6.53
CA LEU A 381 -1.72 6.66 5.28
C LEU A 381 -0.53 7.33 4.60
N LEU A 382 -0.22 6.88 3.38
CA LEU A 382 0.86 7.41 2.57
C LEU A 382 0.34 7.90 1.23
N ALA A 383 1.08 8.85 0.63
CA ALA A 383 0.95 9.22 -0.76
C ALA A 383 2.30 9.14 -1.45
N THR A 384 2.29 8.80 -2.73
CA THR A 384 3.46 8.75 -3.60
C THR A 384 3.20 9.58 -4.86
N GLY A 385 4.24 10.16 -5.44
CA GLY A 385 4.13 10.80 -6.76
C GLY A 385 5.47 11.15 -7.37
N ASN A 386 5.46 11.39 -8.67
CA ASN A 386 6.65 11.65 -9.48
C ASN A 386 6.81 13.13 -9.88
N TYR A 387 6.04 14.06 -9.30
CA TYR A 387 6.01 15.48 -9.68
C TYR A 387 5.62 15.76 -11.15
N HIS A 388 5.25 14.74 -11.92
CA HIS A 388 4.90 14.83 -13.33
C HIS A 388 3.43 14.49 -13.61
N GLY A 389 2.58 14.56 -12.59
CA GLY A 389 1.15 14.27 -12.68
C GLY A 389 0.78 12.84 -12.31
N VAL A 390 1.72 11.95 -11.98
CA VAL A 390 1.37 10.61 -11.48
C VAL A 390 1.41 10.62 -9.95
N VAL A 391 0.30 10.25 -9.32
CA VAL A 391 0.18 10.18 -7.86
C VAL A 391 -0.64 8.98 -7.43
N GLY A 392 -0.21 8.32 -6.37
CA GLY A 392 -0.98 7.30 -5.67
C GLY A 392 -1.14 7.62 -4.19
N PHE A 393 -2.11 6.97 -3.55
CA PHE A 393 -2.23 6.99 -2.10
C PHE A 393 -2.72 5.64 -1.60
N ALA A 394 -2.29 5.25 -0.40
CA ALA A 394 -2.75 4.02 0.20
C ALA A 394 -2.82 4.09 1.72
N LYS A 395 -3.76 3.32 2.26
CA LYS A 395 -3.90 3.09 3.70
C LYS A 395 -3.63 1.62 3.99
N ALA A 396 -2.76 1.35 4.94
CA ALA A 396 -2.54 0.00 5.45
C ALA A 396 -2.54 -0.07 6.97
N LYS A 397 -2.65 -1.28 7.50
CA LYS A 397 -2.68 -1.59 8.92
C LYS A 397 -1.63 -2.64 9.26
N GLY A 398 -0.99 -2.50 10.41
CA GLY A 398 0.04 -3.41 10.88
C GLY A 398 0.12 -3.49 12.40
N PRO A 399 0.83 -4.50 12.94
CA PRO A 399 1.04 -4.65 14.38
C PRO A 399 1.95 -3.55 14.95
N THR A 400 2.92 -3.07 14.16
CA THR A 400 3.80 -1.95 14.50
C THR A 400 3.68 -0.85 13.45
N ALA A 401 4.04 0.39 13.81
CA ALA A 401 3.99 1.53 12.90
C ALA A 401 4.89 1.33 11.66
N LYS A 402 6.10 0.77 11.82
CA LYS A 402 7.03 0.50 10.72
C LYS A 402 6.43 -0.49 9.71
N ILE A 403 5.86 -1.59 10.19
CA ILE A 403 5.22 -2.60 9.34
C ILE A 403 3.99 -2.01 8.64
N ALA A 404 3.21 -1.17 9.32
CA ALA A 404 2.07 -0.49 8.70
C ALA A 404 2.51 0.46 7.57
N ILE A 405 3.61 1.19 7.76
CA ILE A 405 4.17 2.08 6.73
C ILE A 405 4.68 1.28 5.53
N GLN A 406 5.40 0.18 5.75
CA GLN A 406 5.89 -0.68 4.67
C GLN A 406 4.74 -1.27 3.84
N ARG A 407 3.71 -1.82 4.49
CA ARG A 407 2.52 -2.32 3.78
C ARG A 407 1.79 -1.22 3.00
N ALA A 408 1.72 -0.02 3.57
CA ALA A 408 1.10 1.11 2.89
C ALA A 408 1.96 1.60 1.71
N TYR A 409 3.29 1.53 1.82
CA TYR A 409 4.23 1.84 0.75
C TYR A 409 3.99 0.93 -0.46
N GLU A 410 4.00 -0.39 -0.26
CA GLU A 410 3.76 -1.39 -1.32
C GLU A 410 2.40 -1.19 -2.00
N LYS A 411 1.34 -0.98 -1.20
CA LYS A 411 -0.02 -0.74 -1.72
C LYS A 411 -0.14 0.59 -2.49
N CYS A 412 0.65 1.60 -2.15
CA CYS A 412 0.62 2.92 -2.80
C CYS A 412 1.02 2.85 -4.28
N PHE A 413 1.96 1.95 -4.62
CA PHE A 413 2.43 1.78 -6.00
C PHE A 413 1.50 0.93 -6.87
N GLN A 414 0.56 0.22 -6.26
CA GLN A 414 -0.45 -0.54 -6.98
C GLN A 414 -1.60 0.36 -7.47
N ASP A 415 -1.84 1.49 -6.79
CA ASP A 415 -2.95 2.41 -7.04
C ASP A 415 -2.43 3.80 -7.45
N LEU A 416 -1.82 3.86 -8.63
CA LEU A 416 -1.33 5.11 -9.24
C LEU A 416 -2.38 5.70 -10.18
N HIS A 417 -2.62 7.01 -10.05
CA HIS A 417 -3.49 7.77 -10.92
C HIS A 417 -2.71 8.84 -11.67
N TYR A 418 -3.02 9.00 -12.96
CA TYR A 418 -2.54 10.11 -13.76
C TYR A 418 -3.48 11.31 -13.66
N MET A 419 -2.92 12.46 -13.31
CA MET A 419 -3.60 13.73 -13.11
C MET A 419 -3.09 14.72 -14.16
N GLU A 420 -4.01 15.22 -14.98
CA GLU A 420 -3.68 16.21 -16.00
C GLU A 420 -3.41 17.59 -15.36
N ARG A 421 -2.28 18.18 -15.73
CA ARG A 421 -1.86 19.50 -15.26
C ARG A 421 -2.00 20.52 -16.38
N TYR A 422 -2.61 21.66 -16.07
CA TYR A 422 -2.69 22.78 -16.98
C TYR A 422 -1.41 23.60 -16.92
N GLU A 423 -0.79 23.82 -18.09
CA GLU A 423 0.50 24.55 -18.22
C GLU A 423 1.59 24.02 -17.27
N GLU A 424 1.55 22.74 -16.92
CA GLU A 424 2.48 22.08 -15.98
C GLU A 424 2.45 22.62 -14.53
N HIS A 425 1.68 23.67 -14.20
CA HIS A 425 1.71 24.30 -12.88
C HIS A 425 0.36 24.38 -12.14
N THR A 426 -0.78 24.35 -12.82
CA THR A 426 -2.12 24.58 -12.21
C THR A 426 -3.20 23.63 -12.75
N ILE A 427 -4.45 23.82 -12.30
CA ILE A 427 -5.65 23.11 -12.77
C ILE A 427 -6.37 23.94 -13.86
N ALA A 428 -7.09 23.29 -14.77
CA ALA A 428 -7.73 23.97 -15.90
C ALA A 428 -8.88 24.92 -15.48
N HIS A 429 -9.72 24.50 -14.53
CA HIS A 429 -10.85 25.28 -14.06
C HIS A 429 -11.16 25.00 -12.59
N ALA A 430 -11.99 25.84 -11.98
CA ALA A 430 -12.41 25.66 -10.60
C ALA A 430 -13.39 24.49 -10.48
N ILE A 431 -13.11 23.55 -9.57
CA ILE A 431 -13.91 22.34 -9.39
C ILE A 431 -14.31 22.18 -7.92
N GLN A 432 -15.51 21.65 -7.70
CA GLN A 432 -15.98 21.25 -6.40
C GLN A 432 -16.28 19.75 -6.43
N ALA A 433 -15.76 19.01 -5.44
CA ALA A 433 -16.08 17.61 -5.25
C ALA A 433 -16.48 17.32 -3.80
N LYS A 434 -17.12 16.17 -3.60
CA LYS A 434 -17.57 15.70 -2.30
C LYS A 434 -17.28 14.22 -2.17
N TYR A 435 -16.73 13.83 -1.04
CA TYR A 435 -16.66 12.45 -0.58
C TYR A 435 -17.23 12.37 0.83
N GLU A 436 -18.27 11.56 1.02
CA GLU A 436 -19.03 11.48 2.27
C GLU A 436 -19.45 12.86 2.82
N LYS A 437 -18.99 13.25 4.02
CA LYS A 437 -19.25 14.55 4.66
C LYS A 437 -18.14 15.59 4.42
N THR A 438 -17.20 15.31 3.52
CA THR A 438 -16.08 16.19 3.17
C THR A 438 -16.32 16.78 1.79
N LYS A 439 -16.36 18.11 1.70
CA LYS A 439 -16.42 18.86 0.44
C LYS A 439 -15.08 19.55 0.22
N ILE A 440 -14.54 19.44 -0.98
CA ILE A 440 -13.33 20.13 -1.38
C ILE A 440 -13.62 21.05 -2.57
N TYR A 441 -13.02 22.22 -2.52
CA TYR A 441 -13.08 23.22 -3.57
C TYR A 441 -11.65 23.48 -4.02
N LEU A 442 -11.43 23.45 -5.33
CA LEU A 442 -10.16 23.77 -5.96
C LEU A 442 -10.37 24.94 -6.91
N TRP A 443 -9.46 25.91 -6.89
CA TRP A 443 -9.43 27.02 -7.81
C TRP A 443 -8.04 27.12 -8.46
N PRO A 444 -7.97 27.44 -9.76
CA PRO A 444 -6.71 27.69 -10.44
C PRO A 444 -5.98 28.88 -9.80
N GLY A 445 -4.66 28.80 -9.77
CA GLY A 445 -3.78 29.85 -9.29
C GLY A 445 -2.99 30.47 -10.43
N PRO A 446 -2.82 31.81 -10.48
CA PRO A 446 -1.96 32.43 -11.46
C PRO A 446 -0.49 32.06 -11.19
N MET A 447 0.34 32.17 -12.23
CA MET A 447 1.76 31.90 -12.12
C MET A 447 2.40 32.76 -11.01
N ARG A 448 3.25 32.16 -10.17
CA ARG A 448 3.89 32.74 -8.97
C ARG A 448 2.98 32.93 -7.74
N SER A 449 1.73 32.49 -7.76
CA SER A 449 0.87 32.54 -6.56
C SER A 449 1.33 31.56 -5.47
N GLY A 450 2.07 30.51 -5.85
CA GLY A 450 2.35 29.38 -4.98
C GLY A 450 1.11 28.57 -4.65
N MET A 451 1.31 27.48 -3.91
CA MET A 451 0.23 26.59 -3.50
C MET A 451 -0.35 27.06 -2.17
N SER A 452 -1.64 27.42 -2.18
CA SER A 452 -2.39 27.77 -0.97
C SER A 452 -3.43 26.68 -0.71
N ALA A 453 -2.97 25.59 -0.12
CA ALA A 453 -3.81 24.43 0.16
C ALA A 453 -4.49 24.52 1.54
N ALA A 454 -5.75 24.08 1.63
CA ALA A 454 -6.50 24.03 2.88
C ALA A 454 -6.15 22.81 3.76
N GLY A 455 -4.87 22.64 4.06
CA GLY A 455 -4.35 21.65 5.01
C GLY A 455 -3.20 20.83 4.44
N ARG A 456 -2.35 20.33 5.34
CA ARG A 456 -1.12 19.58 5.00
C ARG A 456 -1.38 18.36 4.12
N THR A 457 -2.51 17.68 4.30
CA THR A 457 -2.87 16.50 3.50
C THR A 457 -3.06 16.84 2.02
N VAL A 458 -3.83 17.88 1.72
CA VAL A 458 -4.07 18.30 0.32
C VAL A 458 -2.81 18.88 -0.29
N GLU A 459 -2.07 19.67 0.49
CA GLU A 459 -0.79 20.24 0.08
C GLU A 459 0.21 19.15 -0.33
N THR A 460 0.37 18.12 0.50
CA THR A 460 1.31 17.02 0.25
C THR A 460 0.97 16.28 -1.05
N VAL A 461 -0.31 15.99 -1.28
CA VAL A 461 -0.76 15.27 -2.48
C VAL A 461 -0.61 16.12 -3.74
N LEU A 462 -1.04 17.39 -3.70
CA LEU A 462 -0.91 18.30 -4.84
C LEU A 462 0.57 18.59 -5.16
N TYR A 463 1.43 18.68 -4.15
CA TYR A 463 2.87 18.82 -4.33
C TYR A 463 3.46 17.60 -5.03
N LEU A 464 3.15 16.38 -4.56
CA LEU A 464 3.62 15.13 -5.18
C LEU A 464 3.09 14.93 -6.60
N ALA A 465 1.91 15.50 -6.92
CA ALA A 465 1.39 15.56 -8.28
C ALA A 465 2.18 16.50 -9.18
N GLY A 466 2.95 17.44 -8.61
CA GLY A 466 3.64 18.48 -9.34
C GLY A 466 2.78 19.69 -9.66
N PHE A 467 1.75 19.99 -8.85
CA PHE A 467 1.06 21.28 -8.92
C PHE A 467 1.84 22.32 -8.12
N SER A 468 2.11 23.47 -8.74
CA SER A 468 2.79 24.60 -8.08
C SER A 468 1.81 25.67 -7.62
N ASN A 469 0.75 25.93 -8.38
CA ASN A 469 -0.17 27.05 -8.16
C ASN A 469 -1.63 26.57 -8.10
N VAL A 470 -2.10 26.16 -6.92
CA VAL A 470 -3.51 25.79 -6.71
C VAL A 470 -3.99 26.36 -5.37
N LYS A 471 -5.21 26.89 -5.37
CA LYS A 471 -5.91 27.30 -4.15
C LYS A 471 -6.94 26.25 -3.80
N SER A 472 -6.99 25.82 -2.54
CA SER A 472 -8.01 24.86 -2.11
C SER A 472 -8.70 25.27 -0.82
N LYS A 473 -9.93 24.77 -0.64
CA LYS A 473 -10.71 24.92 0.59
C LYS A 473 -11.44 23.63 0.91
N ILE A 474 -11.31 23.17 2.15
CA ILE A 474 -12.04 22.01 2.67
C ILE A 474 -13.18 22.51 3.57
N ILE A 475 -14.38 21.97 3.37
CA ILE A 475 -15.57 22.22 4.18
C ILE A 475 -16.13 20.89 4.70
N GLY A 476 -16.46 20.82 5.99
CA GLY A 476 -17.02 19.63 6.63
C GLY A 476 -15.97 18.83 7.39
N SER A 477 -15.97 17.50 7.22
CA SER A 477 -15.04 16.60 7.92
C SER A 477 -13.60 16.77 7.42
N ARG A 478 -12.65 16.83 8.37
CA ARG A 478 -11.20 16.96 8.11
C ARG A 478 -10.42 15.64 8.25
N ASN A 479 -11.11 14.50 8.20
CA ASN A 479 -10.45 13.20 8.20
C ASN A 479 -9.53 13.09 6.95
N PRO A 480 -8.21 12.87 7.11
CA PRO A 480 -7.26 12.92 6.00
C PRO A 480 -7.59 11.91 4.88
N LEU A 481 -8.07 10.71 5.22
CA LEU A 481 -8.46 9.72 4.21
C LEU A 481 -9.59 10.22 3.30
N ASN A 482 -10.63 10.81 3.90
CA ASN A 482 -11.79 11.30 3.16
C ASN A 482 -11.45 12.56 2.35
N VAL A 483 -10.54 13.39 2.88
CA VAL A 483 -10.01 14.55 2.18
C VAL A 483 -9.25 14.12 0.93
N ILE A 484 -8.37 13.12 1.02
CA ILE A 484 -7.64 12.60 -0.15
C ILE A 484 -8.61 12.02 -1.17
N LYS A 485 -9.56 11.17 -0.75
CA LYS A 485 -10.55 10.61 -1.69
C LYS A 485 -11.38 11.70 -2.38
N ALA A 486 -11.82 12.73 -1.64
CA ALA A 486 -12.49 13.88 -2.25
C ALA A 486 -11.60 14.63 -3.25
N LEU A 487 -10.31 14.77 -2.94
CA LEU A 487 -9.33 15.43 -3.80
C LEU A 487 -9.10 14.64 -5.10
N PHE A 488 -8.92 13.32 -5.04
CA PHE A 488 -8.78 12.49 -6.24
C PHE A 488 -10.03 12.52 -7.12
N ILE A 489 -11.23 12.50 -6.52
CA ILE A 489 -12.48 12.69 -7.28
C ILE A 489 -12.51 14.07 -7.94
N ALA A 490 -12.07 15.12 -7.25
CA ALA A 490 -12.01 16.47 -7.82
C ALA A 490 -11.05 16.55 -9.00
N LEU A 491 -9.84 16.01 -8.85
CA LEU A 491 -8.81 16.08 -9.88
C LEU A 491 -9.16 15.24 -11.12
N ASN A 492 -9.72 14.04 -10.92
CA ASN A 492 -10.19 13.19 -12.02
C ASN A 492 -11.40 13.78 -12.76
N ALA A 493 -12.16 14.68 -12.13
CA ALA A 493 -13.30 15.36 -12.74
C ALA A 493 -12.89 16.62 -13.52
N ILE A 494 -11.61 17.03 -13.47
CA ILE A 494 -11.13 18.19 -14.23
C ILE A 494 -11.10 17.82 -15.71
N GLU A 495 -11.83 18.57 -16.51
CA GLU A 495 -11.81 18.51 -17.97
C GLU A 495 -10.85 19.56 -18.50
N THR A 496 -9.88 19.14 -19.32
CA THR A 496 -8.98 20.07 -19.99
C THR A 496 -9.69 20.76 -21.15
N PRO A 497 -9.18 21.92 -21.64
CA PRO A 497 -9.72 22.54 -22.84
C PRO A 497 -9.79 21.57 -24.01
N LYS A 498 -8.81 20.66 -24.15
CA LYS A 498 -8.80 19.61 -25.16
C LYS A 498 -9.98 18.65 -25.03
N ASP A 499 -10.34 18.24 -23.81
CA ASP A 499 -11.52 17.38 -23.58
C ASP A 499 -12.82 18.12 -23.91
N VAL A 500 -12.91 19.42 -23.57
CA VAL A 500 -14.08 20.26 -23.87
C VAL A 500 -14.22 20.49 -25.38
N GLU A 501 -13.13 20.80 -26.08
CA GLU A 501 -13.09 20.91 -27.54
C GLU A 501 -13.60 19.63 -28.21
N GLN A 502 -13.20 18.46 -27.70
CA GLN A 502 -13.66 17.18 -28.21
C GLN A 502 -15.16 16.97 -27.97
N LYS A 503 -15.70 17.41 -26.84
CA LYS A 503 -17.13 17.28 -26.53
C LYS A 503 -18.02 18.18 -27.39
N PHE A 504 -17.60 19.43 -27.62
CA PHE A 504 -18.44 20.44 -28.28
C PHE A 504 -18.07 20.73 -29.74
N GLY A 505 -16.89 20.27 -30.20
CA GLY A 505 -16.41 20.47 -31.58
C GLY A 505 -16.07 21.92 -31.93
N ARG A 506 -15.76 22.75 -30.93
CA ARG A 506 -15.40 24.17 -31.08
C ARG A 506 -14.07 24.42 -30.39
N THR A 507 -13.16 25.14 -31.05
CA THR A 507 -11.87 25.54 -30.48
C THR A 507 -12.11 26.45 -29.27
N VAL A 508 -11.55 26.09 -28.12
CA VAL A 508 -11.66 26.89 -26.90
C VAL A 508 -10.53 27.92 -26.95
N VAL A 509 -10.87 29.14 -27.36
CA VAL A 509 -9.93 30.26 -27.32
C VAL A 509 -9.91 30.81 -25.89
N GLU A 510 -8.73 30.84 -25.29
CA GLU A 510 -8.50 31.49 -24.01
C GLU A 510 -8.95 32.96 -24.07
N SER A 511 -9.98 33.31 -23.30
CA SER A 511 -10.58 34.65 -23.34
C SER A 511 -9.69 35.75 -22.74
N TYR A 512 -8.46 35.45 -22.31
CA TYR A 512 -7.51 36.41 -21.74
C TYR A 512 -6.61 37.09 -22.79
N LEU A 513 -6.81 36.79 -24.07
CA LEU A 513 -6.16 37.46 -25.21
C LEU A 513 -7.07 38.50 -25.92
N LEU A 514 -8.24 38.81 -25.35
CA LEU A 514 -9.11 39.94 -25.70
C LEU A 514 -9.17 40.91 -24.53
#